data_AF-A0A7Y1YRY8-F1
#
_entry.id   AF-A0A7Y1YRY8-F1
#
_cell.length_a   1.000
_cell.length_b   1.000
_cell.length_c   1.000
_cell.angle_alpha   90.00
_cell.angle_beta   90.00
_cell.angle_gamma   90.00
#
_symmetry.space_group_name_H-M   'P 1'
#
loop_
_entity.id
_entity.type
_entity.pdbx_description
1 polymer ?
#
loop_
_entity_poly.entity_id
_entity_poly.type
_entity_poly.pdbx_seq_one_letter_code
_entity_poly.pdbx_strand_id
1 'polypeptide(L)'
;MSSRNYRILCLTSVSAVFFAGCAQLSSFQTGRTLGQGNGEGGLALSVSGLSDPFESDANATFFVAEAYGRYGVSDNFDIGLKLSTGLTGVVDFKFQFVGDKISPFVMSVGPGFGFQGAIAGTSLVQLHLP
;
A
#
# COMPACT_ATOMS: atom_id res chain seq x y z
N MET A 1 -29.69 22.55 -16.59
CA MET A 1 -28.42 22.29 -15.88
C MET A 1 -27.89 20.92 -16.32
N SER A 2 -27.55 20.82 -17.60
CA SER A 2 -26.20 20.82 -18.19
C SER A 2 -25.35 19.60 -17.86
N SER A 3 -25.32 18.75 -18.87
CA SER A 3 -24.60 17.51 -19.08
C SER A 3 -23.07 17.56 -18.83
N ARG A 4 -22.52 18.76 -18.67
CA ARG A 4 -21.09 19.00 -18.49
C ARG A 4 -20.63 18.77 -17.05
N ASN A 5 -21.52 18.96 -16.07
CA ASN A 5 -21.13 19.03 -14.67
C ASN A 5 -20.81 17.66 -14.07
N TYR A 6 -21.49 16.59 -14.48
CA TYR A 6 -21.20 15.23 -14.00
C TYR A 6 -19.88 14.66 -14.52
N ARG A 7 -19.46 15.06 -15.74
CA ARG A 7 -18.14 14.67 -16.27
C ARG A 7 -17.00 15.31 -15.49
N ILE A 8 -17.17 16.57 -15.09
CA ILE A 8 -16.19 17.30 -14.28
C ILE A 8 -16.16 16.74 -12.86
N LEU A 9 -17.33 16.44 -12.27
CA LEU A 9 -17.44 15.85 -10.93
C LEU A 9 -16.77 14.47 -10.83
N CYS A 10 -16.96 13.60 -11.84
CA CYS A 10 -16.25 12.32 -11.91
C CYS A 10 -14.74 12.50 -12.09
N LEU A 11 -14.28 13.46 -12.90
CA LEU A 11 -12.85 13.72 -13.08
C LEU A 11 -12.19 14.22 -11.78
N THR A 12 -12.87 15.09 -11.04
CA THR A 12 -12.37 15.59 -9.76
C THR A 12 -12.40 14.53 -8.65
N SER A 13 -13.38 13.63 -8.62
CA SER A 13 -13.40 12.54 -7.62
C SER A 13 -12.32 11.49 -7.92
N VAL A 14 -12.06 11.19 -9.20
CA VAL A 14 -10.96 10.31 -9.61
C VAL A 14 -9.61 10.93 -9.23
N SER A 15 -9.41 12.23 -9.46
CA SER A 15 -8.17 12.91 -9.08
C SER A 15 -7.94 12.96 -7.57
N ALA A 16 -9.00 13.03 -6.75
CA ALA A 16 -8.86 13.03 -5.30
C ALA A 16 -8.38 11.68 -4.73
N VAL A 17 -8.70 10.56 -5.40
CA VAL A 17 -8.22 9.22 -5.01
C VAL A 17 -6.71 9.07 -5.22
N PHE A 18 -6.12 9.79 -6.19
CA PHE A 18 -4.67 9.74 -6.45
C PHE A 18 -3.80 10.45 -5.40
N PHE A 19 -4.37 11.37 -4.61
CA PHE A 19 -3.60 12.15 -3.63
C PHE A 19 -3.76 11.69 -2.17
N ALA A 20 -4.57 10.66 -1.89
CA ALA A 20 -4.73 10.11 -0.53
C ALA A 20 -3.64 9.08 -0.13
N GLY A 21 -2.56 8.96 -0.92
CA GLY A 21 -1.49 7.98 -0.71
C GLY A 21 -0.40 8.42 0.28
N CYS A 22 -0.74 8.83 1.51
CA CYS A 22 0.26 8.97 2.58
C CYS A 22 0.64 7.65 3.26
N ALA A 23 0.07 6.52 2.83
CA ALA A 23 0.46 5.20 3.31
C ALA A 23 1.72 4.70 2.59
N GLN A 24 2.85 5.38 2.80
CA GLN A 24 4.15 4.84 2.43
C GLN A 24 4.58 3.81 3.49
N LEU A 25 3.88 2.66 3.52
CA LEU A 25 4.50 1.46 4.04
C LEU A 25 5.64 1.14 3.10
N SER A 26 6.88 1.21 3.61
CA SER A 26 8.11 1.01 2.87
C SER A 26 8.05 -0.30 2.09
N SER A 27 7.65 -0.21 0.82
CA SER A 27 7.51 -1.34 -0.08
C SER A 27 8.75 -1.32 -0.96
N PHE A 28 9.88 -1.78 -0.41
CA PHE A 28 11.11 -2.05 -1.18
C PHE A 28 10.90 -3.27 -2.08
N GLN A 29 9.90 -3.20 -2.95
CA GLN A 29 9.50 -4.32 -3.78
C GLN A 29 9.93 -4.02 -5.20
N THR A 30 10.79 -4.89 -5.74
CA THR A 30 11.02 -4.93 -7.18
C THR A 30 9.70 -5.24 -7.88
N GLY A 31 9.50 -4.83 -9.13
CA GLY A 31 8.26 -5.15 -9.87
C GLY A 31 8.01 -6.66 -10.09
N ARG A 32 8.96 -7.53 -9.74
CA ARG A 32 8.89 -8.98 -9.97
C ARG A 32 8.21 -9.73 -8.85
N THR A 33 7.53 -10.82 -9.18
CA THR A 33 7.02 -11.78 -8.21
C THR A 33 8.14 -12.66 -7.65
N LEU A 34 7.94 -13.20 -6.45
CA LEU A 34 8.90 -14.11 -5.78
C LEU A 34 8.96 -15.47 -6.47
N GLY A 35 7.83 -15.88 -7.05
CA GLY A 35 7.67 -17.14 -7.73
C GLY A 35 7.24 -18.29 -6.81
N GLN A 36 6.73 -19.36 -7.42
CA GLN A 36 6.04 -20.42 -6.69
C GLN A 36 6.91 -21.04 -5.59
N GLY A 37 6.40 -21.04 -4.36
CA GLY A 37 7.05 -21.68 -3.22
C GLY A 37 8.10 -20.82 -2.51
N ASN A 38 8.41 -19.62 -3.03
CA ASN A 38 9.36 -18.71 -2.41
C ASN A 38 8.67 -17.78 -1.42
N GLY A 39 9.35 -17.47 -0.32
CA GLY A 39 8.89 -16.51 0.67
C GLY A 39 9.93 -15.42 0.89
N GLU A 40 9.47 -14.19 1.09
CA GLU A 40 10.28 -13.10 1.60
C GLU A 40 9.64 -12.57 2.89
N GLY A 41 10.45 -12.04 3.79
CA GLY A 41 9.96 -11.38 4.98
C GLY A 41 10.98 -10.40 5.50
N GLY A 42 10.50 -9.42 6.24
CA GLY A 42 11.37 -8.38 6.77
C GLY A 42 10.71 -7.61 7.89
N LEU A 43 11.55 -6.82 8.54
CA LEU A 43 11.14 -5.86 9.56
C LEU A 43 11.52 -4.48 9.05
N ALA A 44 10.63 -3.52 9.18
CA ALA A 44 10.88 -2.11 8.94
C ALA A 44 10.62 -1.35 10.25
N LEU A 45 11.44 -0.34 10.51
CA LEU A 45 11.21 0.62 11.58
C LEU A 45 10.93 1.95 10.92
N SER A 46 9.75 2.49 11.15
CA SER A 46 9.33 3.79 10.67
C SER A 46 9.05 4.71 11.85
N VAL A 47 9.13 6.01 11.61
CA VAL A 47 8.79 7.05 12.57
C VAL A 47 7.54 7.72 12.04
N SER A 48 6.43 7.61 12.77
CA SER A 48 5.17 8.26 12.42
C SER A 48 4.89 9.40 13.38
N GLY A 49 4.63 10.59 12.84
CA GLY A 49 4.18 11.76 13.59
C GLY A 49 2.70 11.99 13.36
N LEU A 50 1.92 12.12 14.44
CA LEU A 50 0.56 12.66 14.38
C LEU A 50 0.68 14.17 14.55
N SER A 51 0.55 14.91 13.45
CA SER A 51 0.35 16.35 13.49
C SER A 51 -1.15 16.63 13.57
N ASP A 52 -1.66 16.92 14.77
CA ASP A 52 -3.04 17.37 14.93
C ASP A 52 -3.15 18.82 14.40
N PRO A 53 -3.93 19.11 13.35
CA PRO A 53 -4.01 20.47 12.79
C PRO A 53 -4.69 21.49 13.73
N PHE A 54 -5.21 21.05 14.89
CA PHE A 54 -5.94 21.89 15.83
C PHE A 54 -5.19 22.22 17.13
N GLU A 55 -4.08 21.54 17.46
CA GLU A 55 -3.25 21.85 18.64
C GLU A 55 -1.78 22.04 18.24
N SER A 56 -1.31 23.28 18.30
CA SER A 56 -0.04 23.75 17.74
C SER A 56 1.24 23.22 18.43
N ASP A 57 1.15 22.38 19.47
CA ASP A 57 2.32 22.00 20.28
C ASP A 57 2.48 20.49 20.59
N ALA A 58 1.57 19.63 20.14
CA ALA A 58 1.65 18.19 20.41
C ALA A 58 2.25 17.40 19.23
N ASN A 59 3.53 17.63 18.92
CA ASN A 59 4.27 16.76 17.99
C ASN A 59 4.64 15.44 18.67
N ALA A 60 3.65 14.56 18.83
CA ALA A 60 3.88 13.22 19.35
C ALA A 60 4.45 12.34 18.23
N THR A 61 5.76 12.12 18.29
CA THR A 61 6.48 11.22 17.39
C THR A 61 6.54 9.84 18.00
N PHE A 62 6.00 8.84 17.32
CA PHE A 62 6.03 7.45 17.78
C PHE A 62 6.84 6.57 16.83
N PHE A 63 7.62 5.67 17.40
CA PHE A 63 8.27 4.62 16.65
C PHE A 63 7.25 3.54 16.30
N VAL A 64 7.21 3.19 15.02
CA VAL A 64 6.33 2.18 14.48
C VAL A 64 7.20 1.07 13.92
N ALA A 65 7.10 -0.12 14.50
CA ALA A 65 7.75 -1.30 13.97
C ALA A 65 6.76 -2.04 13.07
N GLU A 66 7.21 -2.41 11.89
CA GLU A 66 6.42 -3.10 10.88
C GLU A 66 7.09 -4.43 10.57
N ALA A 67 6.31 -5.50 10.57
CA ALA A 67 6.71 -6.80 10.06
C ALA A 67 5.94 -7.07 8.78
N TYR A 68 6.63 -7.53 7.74
CA TYR A 68 5.98 -8.00 6.53
C TYR A 68 6.47 -9.39 6.16
N GLY A 69 5.57 -10.15 5.55
CA GLY A 69 5.87 -11.42 4.92
C GLY A 69 5.11 -11.50 3.60
N ARG A 70 5.72 -12.11 2.59
CA ARG A 70 5.07 -12.41 1.32
C ARG A 70 5.46 -13.80 0.84
N TYR A 71 4.50 -14.46 0.23
CA TYR A 71 4.63 -15.81 -0.29
C TYR A 71 4.18 -15.87 -1.75
N GLY A 72 5.04 -16.41 -2.61
CA GLY A 72 4.74 -16.67 -4.01
C GLY A 72 3.89 -17.92 -4.17
N VAL A 73 2.61 -17.71 -4.51
CA VAL A 73 1.64 -18.79 -4.73
C VAL A 73 1.82 -19.38 -6.13
N SER A 74 2.19 -18.56 -7.11
CA SER A 74 2.56 -19.00 -8.46
C SER A 74 3.74 -18.19 -9.00
N ASP A 75 4.24 -18.54 -10.19
CA ASP A 75 5.32 -17.77 -10.82
C ASP A 75 4.97 -16.30 -11.07
N ASN A 76 3.69 -15.97 -11.19
CA ASN A 76 3.20 -14.62 -11.52
C ASN A 76 2.27 -14.05 -10.45
N PHE A 77 2.14 -14.70 -9.29
CA PHE A 77 1.24 -14.25 -8.23
C PHE A 77 1.82 -14.46 -6.84
N ASP A 78 1.86 -13.38 -6.06
CA ASP A 78 2.26 -13.40 -4.67
C ASP A 78 1.15 -12.85 -3.76
N ILE A 79 1.15 -13.32 -2.51
CA ILE A 79 0.29 -12.81 -1.43
C ILE A 79 1.18 -12.33 -0.30
N GLY A 80 0.97 -11.11 0.16
CA GLY A 80 1.67 -10.48 1.27
C GLY A 80 0.75 -10.15 2.45
N LEU A 81 1.35 -10.10 3.62
CA LEU A 81 0.77 -9.61 4.86
C LEU A 81 1.76 -8.64 5.51
N LYS A 82 1.28 -7.47 5.91
CA LYS A 82 2.05 -6.47 6.65
C LYS A 82 1.31 -6.14 7.94
N LEU A 83 2.02 -6.15 9.04
CA LEU A 83 1.52 -5.85 10.38
C LEU A 83 2.41 -4.79 11.00
N SER A 84 1.81 -3.83 11.69
CA SER A 84 2.51 -2.69 12.27
C SER A 84 2.08 -2.47 13.71
N THR A 85 3.02 -2.05 14.56
CA THR A 85 2.73 -1.64 15.95
C THR A 85 1.84 -0.40 16.01
N GLY A 86 1.67 0.32 14.90
CA GLY A 86 0.67 1.39 14.74
C GLY A 86 -0.77 0.90 14.59
N LEU A 87 -1.05 -0.36 14.98
CA LEU A 87 -2.34 -1.06 14.81
C LEU A 87 -2.81 -1.13 13.35
N THR A 88 -1.88 -1.13 12.40
CA THR A 88 -2.19 -1.26 10.98
C THR A 88 -1.93 -2.68 10.52
N GLY A 89 -2.93 -3.30 9.88
CA GLY A 89 -2.79 -4.59 9.21
C GLY A 89 -3.15 -4.46 7.75
N VAL A 90 -2.35 -5.03 6.85
CA VAL A 90 -2.55 -4.97 5.40
C VAL A 90 -2.34 -6.36 4.82
N VAL A 91 -3.28 -6.81 4.02
CA VAL A 91 -3.10 -7.94 3.09
C VAL A 91 -2.86 -7.34 1.71
N ASP A 92 -1.76 -7.70 1.08
CA ASP A 92 -1.44 -7.31 -0.27
C ASP A 92 -1.41 -8.51 -1.22
N PHE A 93 -1.78 -8.26 -2.45
CA PHE A 93 -1.67 -9.22 -3.54
C PHE A 93 -0.77 -8.59 -4.58
N LYS A 94 -0.03 -9.41 -5.31
CA LYS A 94 0.80 -8.94 -6.41
C LYS A 94 0.67 -9.87 -7.58
N PHE A 95 0.32 -9.31 -8.73
CA PHE A 95 0.15 -10.05 -9.97
C PHE A 95 1.04 -9.46 -11.06
N GLN A 96 1.96 -10.27 -11.57
CA GLN A 96 2.83 -9.91 -12.69
C GLN A 96 2.15 -10.29 -14.00
N PHE A 97 1.91 -9.30 -14.86
CA PHE A 97 1.20 -9.49 -16.12
C PHE A 97 2.07 -9.26 -17.36
N VAL A 98 3.23 -8.60 -17.23
CA VAL A 98 4.22 -8.47 -18.30
C VAL A 98 5.62 -8.80 -17.80
N GLY A 99 6.35 -9.53 -18.64
CA GLY A 99 7.73 -9.96 -18.39
C GLY A 99 7.80 -11.21 -17.53
N ASP A 100 8.96 -11.86 -17.54
CA ASP A 100 9.27 -13.02 -16.72
C ASP A 100 10.31 -12.66 -15.65
N LYS A 101 10.76 -13.64 -14.85
CA LYS A 101 11.77 -13.43 -13.80
C LYS A 101 13.12 -12.90 -14.29
N ILE A 102 13.40 -13.01 -15.59
CA ILE A 102 14.70 -12.64 -16.21
C ILE A 102 14.53 -11.46 -17.18
N SER A 103 13.30 -11.11 -17.58
CA SER A 103 13.07 -10.07 -18.58
C SER A 103 13.52 -8.69 -18.08
N PRO A 104 14.12 -7.84 -18.92
CA PRO A 104 14.57 -6.50 -18.51
C PRO A 104 13.41 -5.55 -18.20
N PHE A 105 12.23 -5.83 -18.76
CA PHE A 105 11.01 -5.08 -18.53
C PHE A 105 9.99 -6.00 -17.85
N VAL A 106 9.44 -5.54 -16.72
CA VAL A 106 8.43 -6.25 -15.95
C VAL A 106 7.38 -5.26 -15.48
N MET A 107 6.10 -5.62 -15.64
CA MET A 107 5.00 -4.89 -15.05
C MET A 107 4.17 -5.83 -14.17
N SER A 108 3.87 -5.34 -12.98
CA SER A 108 2.96 -5.99 -12.05
C SER A 108 1.95 -4.99 -11.51
N VAL A 109 0.86 -5.49 -10.97
CA VAL A 109 -0.11 -4.70 -10.22
C VAL A 109 -0.25 -5.34 -8.86
N GLY A 110 -0.29 -4.51 -7.82
CA GLY A 110 -0.33 -4.96 -6.45
C GLY A 110 -1.46 -4.31 -5.64
N PRO A 111 -2.70 -4.81 -5.70
CA PRO A 111 -3.75 -4.31 -4.83
C PRO A 111 -3.52 -4.79 -3.39
N GLY A 112 -3.70 -3.89 -2.44
CA GLY A 112 -3.64 -4.18 -1.01
C GLY A 112 -4.83 -3.59 -0.28
N PHE A 113 -5.31 -4.33 0.71
CA PHE A 113 -6.42 -3.96 1.57
C PHE A 113 -5.94 -4.04 3.00
N GLY A 114 -6.15 -2.98 3.76
CA GLY A 114 -5.76 -2.92 5.15
C GLY A 114 -6.76 -2.19 6.00
N PHE A 115 -6.49 -2.21 7.28
CA PHE A 115 -7.22 -1.50 8.31
C PHE A 115 -6.20 -0.80 9.20
N GLN A 116 -6.57 0.35 9.73
CA GLN A 116 -5.79 1.05 10.75
C GLN A 116 -6.63 1.20 12.00
N GLY A 117 -6.28 0.45 13.05
CA GLY A 117 -7.01 0.43 14.32
C GLY A 117 -6.89 1.71 15.14
N ALA A 118 -5.87 2.55 14.89
CA ALA A 118 -5.71 3.85 15.55
C ALA A 118 -6.82 4.85 15.21
N ILE A 119 -7.58 4.61 14.13
CA ILE A 119 -8.73 5.42 13.72
C ILE A 119 -9.89 4.44 13.51
N ALA A 120 -10.74 4.27 14.51
CA ALA A 120 -11.86 3.33 14.45
C ALA A 120 -12.73 3.60 13.21
N GLY A 121 -12.65 2.73 12.21
CA GLY A 121 -13.42 2.81 10.96
C GLY A 121 -12.64 3.12 9.68
N THR A 122 -11.32 3.30 9.73
CA THR A 122 -10.54 3.60 8.51
C THR A 122 -10.09 2.32 7.79
N SER A 123 -10.77 2.02 6.69
CA SER A 123 -10.35 1.03 5.69
C SER A 123 -9.32 1.64 4.74
N LEU A 124 -8.17 0.99 4.60
CA LEU A 124 -7.10 1.37 3.69
C LEU A 124 -7.19 0.53 2.42
N VAL A 125 -7.35 1.17 1.28
CA VAL A 125 -7.19 0.55 -0.02
C VAL A 125 -5.95 1.16 -0.66
N GLN A 126 -5.02 0.31 -1.05
CA GLN A 126 -3.76 0.72 -1.66
C GLN A 126 -3.56 -0.02 -2.97
N LEU A 127 -3.13 0.71 -3.99
CA LEU A 127 -2.75 0.14 -5.29
C LEU A 127 -1.27 0.42 -5.48
N HIS A 128 -0.51 -0.65 -5.65
CA HIS A 128 0.91 -0.58 -5.94
C HIS A 128 1.13 -0.88 -7.43
N LEU A 129 1.82 0.02 -8.12
CA LEU A 129 2.32 -0.14 -9.48
C LEU A 129 3.85 0.02 -9.40
N PRO A 130 4.64 -0.92 -9.94
CA PRO A 130 6.09 -0.84 -9.98
C PRO A 130 6.61 0.19 -11.00
#